data_AF-A0A258MW44-F1
#
_entry.id   AF-A0A258MW44-F1
#
_cell.length_a   1.000
_cell.length_b   1.000
_cell.length_c   1.000
_cell.angle_alpha   90.00
_cell.angle_beta   90.00
_cell.angle_gamma   90.00
#
_symmetry.space_group_name_H-M   'P 1'
#
loop_
_entity.id
_entity.type
_entity.pdbx_description
1 polymer ?
#
loop_
_entity_poly.entity_id
_entity_poly.type
_entity_poly.pdbx_seq_one_letter_code
_entity_poly.pdbx_strand_id
1 'polypeptide(L)'
;NNLPFINEKGNIFYPTHLHEIQPKEFLKAKKLARPITLSEFELDPDEWKKTCSENAGVRFLEGGKKIVGKPAEFFDADLLQNITGESQKLNKVLSNTLNKMKVKTGDVYLVWRLIELGKIGKLEVQGDWAKGWKEITVKLAGAKTTEVVADEN
;
A
#
# COMPACT_ATOMS: atom_id res chain seq x y z
N ASN A 1 -15.94 10.68 -9.18
CA ASN A 1 -14.92 11.03 -8.16
C ASN A 1 -14.72 12.54 -8.23
N ASN A 2 -14.66 13.26 -7.10
CA ASN A 2 -14.77 14.73 -6.97
C ASN A 2 -16.17 15.26 -6.60
N LEU A 3 -17.00 14.46 -5.94
CA LEU A 3 -18.23 14.99 -5.34
C LEU A 3 -17.87 15.75 -4.05
N PRO A 4 -18.33 17.02 -3.90
CA PRO A 4 -18.11 17.77 -2.67
C PRO A 4 -19.12 17.33 -1.60
N PHE A 5 -18.64 17.20 -0.36
CA PHE A 5 -19.45 16.89 0.83
C PHE A 5 -19.22 17.92 1.92
N ILE A 6 -20.12 17.94 2.91
CA ILE A 6 -20.08 18.89 4.02
C ILE A 6 -19.58 18.21 5.30
N ASN A 7 -18.57 18.78 5.96
CA ASN A 7 -18.06 18.29 7.24
C ASN A 7 -18.91 18.76 8.45
N GLU A 8 -18.51 18.42 9.68
CA GLU A 8 -19.29 18.76 10.89
C GLU A 8 -19.43 20.27 11.11
N LYS A 9 -18.44 21.03 10.63
CA LYS A 9 -18.37 22.49 10.74
C LYS A 9 -19.08 23.21 9.58
N GLY A 10 -19.70 22.47 8.66
CA GLY A 10 -20.39 23.05 7.51
C GLY A 10 -19.47 23.40 6.34
N ASN A 11 -18.19 22.99 6.32
CA ASN A 11 -17.27 23.30 5.23
C ASN A 11 -17.29 22.24 4.14
N ILE A 12 -17.10 22.68 2.89
CA ILE A 12 -16.99 21.81 1.72
C ILE A 12 -15.63 21.14 1.69
N PHE A 13 -15.61 19.82 1.47
CA PHE A 13 -14.39 19.06 1.22
C PHE A 13 -14.62 17.95 0.18
N TYR A 14 -13.52 17.42 -0.35
CA TYR A 14 -13.51 16.32 -1.31
C TYR A 14 -12.89 15.09 -0.65
N PRO A 15 -13.68 14.07 -0.29
CA PRO A 15 -13.20 12.92 0.46
C PRO A 15 -12.27 12.07 -0.40
N THR A 16 -11.22 11.57 0.24
CA THR A 16 -10.34 10.55 -0.36
C THR A 16 -10.79 9.14 0.02
N HIS A 17 -11.44 8.98 1.17
CA HIS A 17 -11.98 7.71 1.64
C HIS A 17 -13.46 7.84 2.00
N LEU A 18 -14.21 6.75 1.83
CA LEU A 18 -15.65 6.74 2.13
C LEU A 18 -15.96 7.02 3.61
N HIS A 19 -15.07 6.62 4.53
CA HIS A 19 -15.26 6.83 5.97
C HIS A 19 -15.13 8.30 6.40
N GLU A 20 -14.59 9.17 5.55
CA GLU A 20 -14.52 10.61 5.80
C GLU A 20 -15.89 11.28 5.60
N ILE A 21 -16.81 10.63 4.88
CA ILE A 21 -18.15 11.13 4.57
C ILE A 21 -19.08 10.84 5.74
N GLN A 22 -19.81 11.86 6.21
CA GLN A 22 -20.81 11.66 7.25
C GLN A 22 -22.01 10.86 6.75
N PRO A 23 -22.65 10.03 7.59
CA PRO A 23 -23.86 9.27 7.23
C PRO A 23 -24.95 10.10 6.54
N LYS A 24 -25.21 11.33 7.02
CA LYS A 24 -26.22 12.24 6.45
C LYS A 24 -25.88 12.69 5.02
N GLU A 25 -24.59 12.81 4.72
CA GLU A 25 -24.08 13.28 3.43
C GLU A 25 -24.12 12.18 2.36
N PHE A 26 -24.14 10.90 2.75
CA PHE A 26 -24.31 9.78 1.82
C PHE A 26 -25.64 9.81 1.04
N LEU A 27 -26.67 10.49 1.56
CA LEU A 27 -27.92 10.69 0.84
C LEU A 27 -27.71 11.40 -0.50
N LYS A 28 -26.72 12.29 -0.60
CA LYS A 28 -26.35 12.97 -1.85
C LYS A 28 -25.80 11.98 -2.86
N ALA A 29 -24.88 11.11 -2.43
CA ALA A 29 -24.33 10.05 -3.28
C ALA A 29 -25.43 9.08 -3.74
N LYS A 30 -26.37 8.71 -2.85
CA LYS A 30 -27.52 7.87 -3.19
C LYS A 30 -28.42 8.51 -4.24
N LYS A 31 -28.69 9.82 -4.15
CA LYS A 31 -29.50 10.55 -5.15
C LYS A 31 -28.84 10.62 -6.52
N LEU A 32 -27.51 10.60 -6.57
CA LEU A 32 -26.73 10.61 -7.82
C LEU A 32 -26.44 9.21 -8.36
N ALA A 33 -26.75 8.15 -7.58
CA ALA A 33 -26.61 6.79 -8.03
C ALA A 33 -27.57 6.54 -9.18
N ARG A 34 -27.03 6.06 -10.31
CA ARG A 34 -27.81 5.62 -11.46
C ARG A 34 -27.72 4.11 -11.61
N PRO A 35 -28.69 3.47 -12.27
CA PRO A 35 -28.54 2.09 -12.71
C PRO A 35 -27.26 1.90 -13.52
N ILE A 36 -26.63 0.74 -13.34
CA ILE A 36 -25.54 0.27 -14.18
C ILE A 36 -26.13 0.00 -15.58
N THR A 37 -25.49 0.50 -16.64
CA THR A 37 -25.95 0.23 -18.01
C THR A 37 -25.58 -1.18 -18.43
N LEU A 38 -26.30 -1.74 -19.39
CA LEU A 38 -25.97 -3.08 -19.92
C LEU A 38 -24.53 -3.13 -20.47
N SER A 39 -24.12 -2.10 -21.22
CA SER A 39 -22.75 -1.98 -21.73
C SER A 39 -21.68 -1.96 -20.63
N GLU A 40 -21.98 -1.35 -19.47
CA GLU A 40 -21.05 -1.35 -18.32
C GLU A 40 -20.99 -2.70 -17.61
N PHE A 41 -22.04 -3.51 -17.71
CA PHE A 41 -22.10 -4.83 -17.11
C PHE A 41 -21.45 -5.88 -18.03
N GLU A 42 -21.66 -5.77 -19.35
CA GLU A 42 -21.09 -6.67 -20.34
C GLU A 42 -19.55 -6.64 -20.40
N LEU A 43 -18.93 -5.52 -19.98
CA LEU A 43 -17.47 -5.39 -19.89
C LEU A 43 -16.89 -6.03 -18.62
N ASP A 44 -17.70 -6.23 -17.57
CA ASP A 44 -17.20 -6.71 -16.26
C ASP A 44 -16.53 -8.10 -16.37
N PRO A 45 -17.04 -9.09 -17.14
CA PRO A 45 -16.37 -10.39 -17.33
C PRO A 45 -14.99 -10.29 -18.00
N ASP A 46 -14.82 -9.38 -18.96
CA ASP A 46 -13.56 -9.24 -19.70
C ASP A 46 -12.51 -8.50 -18.87
N GLU A 47 -12.91 -7.44 -18.14
CA GLU A 47 -12.03 -6.78 -17.17
C GLU A 47 -11.65 -7.72 -16.01
N TRP A 48 -12.56 -8.62 -15.61
CA TRP A 48 -12.27 -9.66 -14.63
C TRP A 48 -11.24 -10.67 -15.15
N LYS A 49 -11.42 -11.20 -16.37
CA LYS A 49 -10.44 -12.12 -16.99
C LYS A 49 -9.06 -11.48 -17.11
N LYS A 50 -9.00 -10.23 -17.59
CA LYS A 50 -7.77 -9.45 -17.67
C LYS A 50 -7.12 -9.33 -16.29
N THR A 51 -7.90 -8.99 -15.27
CA THR A 51 -7.47 -8.96 -13.87
C THR A 51 -6.93 -10.32 -13.43
N CYS A 52 -7.60 -11.42 -13.68
CA CYS A 52 -7.10 -12.75 -13.29
C CYS A 52 -5.80 -13.14 -14.00
N SER A 53 -5.62 -12.71 -15.26
CA SER A 53 -4.39 -12.95 -16.02
C SER A 53 -3.23 -12.05 -15.60
N GLU A 54 -3.51 -10.93 -14.93
CA GLU A 54 -2.52 -9.97 -14.48
C GLU A 54 -1.94 -10.38 -13.11
N ASN A 55 -0.65 -10.74 -13.09
CA ASN A 55 0.08 -11.08 -11.87
C ASN A 55 0.55 -9.83 -11.10
N ALA A 56 -0.38 -8.91 -10.83
CA ALA A 56 -0.12 -7.70 -10.06
C ALA A 56 -0.24 -7.97 -8.55
N GLY A 57 0.73 -7.48 -7.77
CA GLY A 57 0.77 -7.63 -6.31
C GLY A 57 -0.09 -6.62 -5.56
N VAL A 58 -0.41 -5.47 -6.18
CA VAL A 58 -1.30 -4.44 -5.61
C VAL A 58 -2.29 -3.98 -6.67
N ARG A 59 -3.54 -3.73 -6.27
CA ARG A 59 -4.61 -3.21 -7.15
C ARG A 59 -5.10 -1.86 -6.66
N PHE A 60 -5.23 -0.91 -7.58
CA PHE A 60 -5.76 0.42 -7.31
C PHE A 60 -7.03 0.68 -8.09
N LEU A 61 -8.01 1.31 -7.44
CA LEU A 61 -9.18 1.86 -8.10
C LEU A 61 -8.88 3.31 -8.50
N GLU A 62 -8.64 3.57 -9.79
CA GLU A 62 -8.41 4.93 -10.30
C GLU A 62 -9.72 5.70 -10.56
N GLY A 63 -10.86 5.00 -10.44
CA GLY A 63 -12.20 5.56 -10.62
C GLY A 63 -12.93 4.97 -11.81
N GLY A 64 -14.26 5.16 -11.85
CA GLY A 64 -15.09 4.68 -12.96
C GLY A 64 -14.96 3.17 -13.22
N LYS A 65 -14.89 2.35 -12.15
CA LYS A 65 -14.60 0.91 -12.16
C LYS A 65 -13.20 0.48 -12.65
N LYS A 66 -12.35 1.41 -13.10
CA LYS A 66 -11.01 1.07 -13.60
C LYS A 66 -10.10 0.58 -12.46
N ILE A 67 -9.69 -0.68 -12.55
CA ILE A 67 -8.70 -1.28 -11.67
C ILE A 67 -7.36 -1.33 -12.40
N VAL A 68 -6.31 -0.86 -11.75
CA VAL A 68 -4.94 -0.91 -12.28
C VAL A 68 -4.08 -1.77 -11.36
N GLY A 69 -3.36 -2.71 -11.96
CA GLY A 69 -2.34 -3.49 -11.28
C GLY A 69 -1.02 -2.74 -11.11
N LYS A 70 -0.40 -2.93 -9.97
CA LYS A 70 0.96 -2.50 -9.63
C LYS A 70 1.76 -3.69 -9.11
N PRO A 71 3.09 -3.67 -9.29
CA PRO A 71 3.96 -4.72 -8.76
C PRO A 71 3.90 -4.77 -7.22
N ALA A 72 4.31 -5.89 -6.62
CA ALA A 72 4.30 -6.05 -5.17
C ALA A 72 5.19 -5.01 -4.46
N GLU A 73 6.26 -4.61 -5.13
CA GLU A 73 7.28 -3.63 -4.74
C GLU A 73 6.78 -2.19 -4.71
N PHE A 74 5.51 -1.93 -5.08
CA PHE A 74 4.97 -0.57 -5.24
C PHE A 74 5.23 0.34 -4.03
N PHE A 75 5.18 -0.20 -2.81
CA PHE A 75 5.38 0.55 -1.56
C PHE A 75 6.83 0.50 -1.02
N ASP A 76 7.75 -0.18 -1.71
CA ASP A 76 9.13 -0.34 -1.23
C ASP A 76 9.84 1.01 -1.11
N ALA A 77 9.57 1.94 -2.03
CA ALA A 77 10.17 3.27 -1.99
C ALA A 77 9.75 4.05 -0.73
N ASP A 78 8.46 4.00 -0.37
CA ASP A 78 7.94 4.64 0.85
C ASP A 78 8.56 4.02 2.11
N LEU A 79 8.74 2.69 2.13
CA LEU A 79 9.38 1.98 3.24
C LEU A 79 10.86 2.37 3.38
N LEU A 80 11.63 2.28 2.29
CA LEU A 80 13.07 2.54 2.29
C LEU A 80 13.39 4.00 2.66
N GLN A 81 12.55 4.96 2.28
CA GLN A 81 12.70 6.36 2.68
C GLN A 81 12.56 6.58 4.21
N ASN A 82 11.94 5.65 4.93
CA ASN A 82 11.73 5.75 6.38
C ASN A 82 12.64 4.83 7.20
N ILE A 83 13.56 4.09 6.55
CA ILE A 83 14.54 3.22 7.21
C ILE A 83 15.93 3.84 7.05
N THR A 84 16.70 3.87 8.15
CA THR A 84 18.08 4.38 8.15
C THR A 84 19.10 3.24 8.25
N GLY A 85 20.39 3.58 8.20
CA GLY A 85 21.47 2.62 8.47
C GLY A 85 21.61 2.22 9.95
N GLU A 86 20.89 2.89 10.84
CA GLU A 86 20.86 2.56 12.27
C GLU A 86 19.71 1.59 12.58
N SER A 87 19.87 0.76 13.61
CA SER A 87 18.84 -0.19 14.02
C SER A 87 17.60 0.54 14.56
N GLN A 88 16.45 0.29 13.95
CA GLN A 88 15.18 0.93 14.30
C GLN A 88 14.12 -0.13 14.61
N LYS A 89 13.28 0.11 15.63
CA LYS A 89 12.12 -0.76 15.90
C LYS A 89 11.16 -0.71 14.71
N LEU A 90 10.75 -1.89 14.24
CA LEU A 90 9.86 -2.07 13.11
C LEU A 90 8.55 -1.28 13.24
N ASN A 91 7.91 -1.30 14.41
CA ASN A 91 6.70 -0.53 14.67
C ASN A 91 6.86 0.96 14.40
N LYS A 92 8.02 1.54 14.76
CA LYS A 92 8.31 2.96 14.55
C LYS A 92 8.40 3.27 13.05
N VAL A 93 9.07 2.40 12.28
CA VAL A 93 9.17 2.50 10.81
C VAL A 93 7.78 2.41 10.17
N LEU A 94 6.96 1.44 10.58
CA LEU A 94 5.60 1.25 10.06
C LEU A 94 4.72 2.47 10.34
N SER A 95 4.68 2.96 11.58
CA SER A 95 3.88 4.15 11.93
C SER A 95 4.33 5.38 11.14
N ASN A 96 5.63 5.61 11.00
CA ASN A 96 6.17 6.73 10.22
C ASN A 96 5.82 6.62 8.74
N THR A 97 5.95 5.43 8.16
CA THR A 97 5.63 5.15 6.75
C THR A 97 4.14 5.37 6.51
N LEU A 98 3.28 4.67 7.28
CA LEU A 98 1.83 4.76 7.15
C LEU A 98 1.31 6.18 7.28
N ASN A 99 1.88 7.00 8.17
CA ASN A 99 1.46 8.39 8.32
C ASN A 99 1.76 9.24 7.08
N LYS A 100 2.87 9.01 6.39
CA LYS A 100 3.31 9.79 5.22
C LYS A 100 2.77 9.29 3.89
N MET A 101 2.40 8.02 3.79
CA MET A 101 1.90 7.43 2.55
C MET A 101 0.64 8.14 2.05
N LYS A 102 0.60 8.47 0.76
CA LYS A 102 -0.59 9.05 0.12
C LYS A 102 -1.73 8.05 0.01
N VAL A 103 -1.41 6.80 -0.35
CA VAL A 103 -2.37 5.71 -0.38
C VAL A 103 -2.08 4.77 0.79
N LYS A 104 -3.07 4.58 1.66
CA LYS A 104 -2.92 3.74 2.84
C LYS A 104 -3.14 2.26 2.46
N THR A 105 -2.42 1.39 3.14
CA THR A 105 -2.60 -0.07 3.09
C THR A 105 -2.49 -0.63 4.51
N GLY A 106 -2.71 -1.93 4.67
CA GLY A 106 -2.54 -2.62 5.96
C GLY A 106 -1.07 -2.72 6.35
N ASP A 107 -0.80 -2.64 7.66
CA ASP A 107 0.52 -2.87 8.25
C ASP A 107 1.04 -4.28 7.95
N VAL A 108 0.18 -5.29 7.94
CA VAL A 108 0.53 -6.68 7.61
C VAL A 108 1.19 -6.79 6.23
N TYR A 109 0.67 -6.08 5.23
CA TYR A 109 1.23 -6.09 3.87
C TYR A 109 2.61 -5.43 3.85
N LEU A 110 2.77 -4.30 4.53
CA LEU A 110 4.05 -3.60 4.62
C LEU A 110 5.10 -4.44 5.35
N VAL A 111 4.71 -5.18 6.38
CA VAL A 111 5.63 -6.09 7.08
C VAL A 111 6.03 -7.26 6.19
N TRP A 112 5.11 -7.84 5.43
CA TRP A 112 5.47 -8.83 4.42
C TRP A 112 6.48 -8.27 3.42
N ARG A 113 6.30 -7.03 2.94
CA ARG A 113 7.29 -6.36 2.07
C ARG A 113 8.66 -6.19 2.73
N LEU A 114 8.71 -5.83 4.01
CA LEU A 114 9.98 -5.70 4.74
C LEU A 114 10.70 -7.03 4.90
N ILE A 115 9.97 -8.13 5.09
CA ILE A 115 10.53 -9.49 5.10
C ILE A 115 11.12 -9.81 3.73
N GLU A 116 10.41 -9.54 2.64
CA GLU A 116 10.92 -9.76 1.27
C GLU A 116 12.15 -8.89 0.98
N LEU A 117 12.16 -7.63 1.40
CA LEU A 117 13.31 -6.73 1.30
C LEU A 117 14.53 -7.26 2.09
N GLY A 118 14.30 -7.90 3.24
CA GLY A 118 15.33 -8.59 4.01
C GLY A 118 15.89 -9.82 3.28
N LYS A 119 15.02 -10.64 2.68
CA LYS A 119 15.43 -11.83 1.91
C LYS A 119 16.31 -11.48 0.71
N ILE A 120 16.05 -10.37 0.03
CA ILE A 120 16.87 -9.89 -1.10
C ILE A 120 18.10 -9.08 -0.64
N GLY A 121 18.38 -9.02 0.66
CA GLY A 121 19.58 -8.39 1.21
C GLY A 121 19.56 -6.86 1.21
N LYS A 122 18.41 -6.20 0.99
CA LYS A 122 18.30 -4.74 1.10
C LYS A 122 18.20 -4.26 2.55
N LEU A 123 17.72 -5.11 3.44
CA LEU A 123 17.54 -4.80 4.86
C LEU A 123 18.19 -5.87 5.74
N GLU A 124 18.78 -5.43 6.84
CA GLU A 124 19.11 -6.32 7.95
C GLU A 124 17.94 -6.33 8.93
N VAL A 125 17.34 -7.51 9.11
CA VAL A 125 16.20 -7.73 10.00
C VAL A 125 16.66 -8.58 11.19
N GLN A 126 16.40 -8.12 12.41
CA GLN A 126 16.77 -8.82 13.63
C GLN A 126 15.57 -9.00 14.56
N GLY A 127 15.54 -10.11 15.30
CA GLY A 127 14.51 -10.45 16.28
C GLY A 127 13.79 -11.77 15.97
N ASP A 128 12.80 -12.09 16.80
CA ASP A 128 12.08 -13.35 16.76
C ASP A 128 10.62 -13.13 16.33
N TRP A 129 10.29 -13.53 15.11
CA TRP A 129 8.94 -13.41 14.55
C TRP A 129 7.89 -14.24 15.30
N ALA A 130 8.28 -15.30 16.03
CA ALA A 130 7.36 -16.12 16.82
C ALA A 130 6.79 -15.35 18.03
N LYS A 131 7.51 -14.33 18.52
CA LYS A 131 7.05 -13.43 19.60
C LYS A 131 6.27 -12.23 19.07
N GLY A 132 5.94 -12.23 17.78
CA GLY A 132 5.33 -11.13 17.09
C GLY A 132 6.33 -10.05 16.70
N TRP A 133 5.85 -9.08 15.91
CA TRP A 133 6.74 -8.15 15.23
C TRP A 133 7.16 -6.92 16.05
N LYS A 134 6.73 -6.84 17.33
CA LYS A 134 6.93 -5.63 18.15
C LYS A 134 8.39 -5.37 18.51
N GLU A 135 9.14 -6.45 18.71
CA GLU A 135 10.57 -6.40 19.06
C GLU A 135 11.48 -6.57 17.84
N ILE A 136 10.91 -6.71 16.64
CA ILE A 136 11.70 -6.77 15.42
C ILE A 136 12.36 -5.41 15.18
N THR A 137 13.63 -5.45 14.82
CA THR A 137 14.38 -4.27 14.38
C THR A 137 14.81 -4.42 12.94
N VAL A 138 14.86 -3.30 12.24
CA VAL A 138 15.25 -3.20 10.84
C VAL A 138 16.25 -2.07 10.67
N LYS A 139 17.18 -2.24 9.74
CA LYS A 139 18.05 -1.18 9.21
C LYS A 139 18.40 -1.47 7.75
N LEU A 140 18.84 -0.45 7.02
CA LEU A 140 19.40 -0.64 5.69
C LEU A 140 20.62 -1.56 5.79
N ALA A 141 20.72 -2.52 4.88
CA ALA A 141 21.94 -3.31 4.76
C ALA A 141 23.09 -2.35 4.43
N GLY A 142 24.16 -2.40 5.23
CA GLY A 142 25.37 -1.67 4.88
C GLY A 142 25.85 -2.13 3.50
N ALA A 143 26.34 -1.22 2.66
CA ALA A 143 26.98 -1.58 1.40
C ALA A 143 28.15 -2.53 1.70
N LYS A 144 27.90 -3.84 1.72
CA LYS A 144 28.96 -4.84 1.70
C LYS A 144 29.52 -4.78 0.29
N THR A 145 30.66 -4.10 0.17
CA THR A 145 31.59 -4.26 -0.95
C THR A 145 31.67 -5.75 -1.25
N THR A 146 31.34 -6.10 -2.48
CA THR A 146 31.44 -7.46 -2.98
C THR A 146 32.93 -7.80 -2.98
N GLU A 147 33.41 -8.47 -1.92
CA GLU A 147 34.72 -9.11 -1.96
C GLU A 147 34.62 -10.24 -2.97
N VAL A 148 35.20 -10.00 -4.13
CA VAL A 148 35.47 -11.01 -5.14
C VAL A 148 36.48 -11.96 -4.50
N VAL A 149 36.00 -13.13 -4.06
CA VAL A 149 36.89 -14.22 -3.67
C VAL A 149 37.55 -14.70 -4.96
N ALA A 150 38.82 -14.33 -5.13
CA ALA A 150 39.70 -14.92 -6.12
C ALA A 150 39.90 -16.39 -5.72
N ASP A 151 39.40 -17.30 -6.56
CA ASP A 151 39.78 -18.71 -6.50
C ASP A 151 41.25 -18.83 -6.95
N GLU A 152 42.13 -19.08 -5.99
CA GLU A 152 43.42 -19.74 -6.23
C GLU A 152 43.27 -21.23 -5.85
N ASN A 153 43.14 -22.08 -6.87
CA ASN A 153 43.95 -23.30 -7.12
C ASN A 153 43.33 -24.16 -8.23
#